data_AF-A0A2U3KZT8-F1
#
_entry.id   AF-A0A2U3KZT8-F1
#
_cell.length_a   1.000
_cell.length_b   1.000
_cell.length_c   1.000
_cell.angle_alpha   90.00
_cell.angle_beta   90.00
_cell.angle_gamma   90.00
#
_symmetry.space_group_name_H-M   'P 1'
#
loop_
_entity.id
_entity.type
_entity.pdbx_description
1 polymer ?
#
loop_
_entity_poly.entity_id
_entity_poly.type
_entity_poly.pdbx_seq_one_letter_code
_entity_poly.pdbx_strand_id
1 'polypeptide(L)'
;MNDDVTSALPLSPATLHILLSLAADDLHGYGIMQEVARQSEGKYKLGPGTLYDNLQKLIRRQWLEELGQRPGAGTMTRAAATTV
;
A
#
# COMPACT_ATOMS: atom_id res chain seq x y z
N MET A 1 -10.47 10.85 17.92
CA MET A 1 -10.87 11.37 16.60
C MET A 1 -10.24 10.46 15.56
N ASN A 2 -11.02 9.68 14.83
CA ASN A 2 -10.53 8.76 13.80
C ASN A 2 -11.41 8.92 12.54
N ASP A 3 -11.59 10.18 12.15
CA ASP A 3 -12.54 10.63 11.13
C ASP A 3 -11.92 10.70 9.71
N ASP A 4 -10.61 10.45 9.58
CA ASP A 4 -9.87 10.54 8.33
C ASP A 4 -10.24 9.44 7.33
N VAL A 5 -10.38 8.19 7.78
CA VAL A 5 -10.66 7.05 6.88
C VAL A 5 -12.05 7.13 6.27
N THR A 6 -13.04 7.48 7.09
CA THR A 6 -14.43 7.61 6.67
C THR A 6 -14.63 8.78 5.71
N SER A 7 -13.87 9.88 5.88
CA SER A 7 -13.90 11.03 4.96
C SER A 7 -13.37 10.72 3.55
N ALA A 8 -12.53 9.69 3.43
CA ALA A 8 -11.92 9.26 2.17
C ALA A 8 -12.75 8.19 1.44
N LEU A 9 -13.93 7.83 1.96
CA LEU A 9 -14.86 6.95 1.26
C LEU A 9 -15.62 7.72 0.16
N PRO A 10 -15.86 7.11 -1.02
CA PRO A 10 -15.46 5.75 -1.38
C PRO A 10 -13.96 5.65 -1.71
N LEU A 11 -13.28 4.65 -1.14
CA LEU A 11 -11.88 4.38 -1.44
C LEU A 11 -11.74 3.92 -2.90
N SER A 12 -10.66 4.34 -3.55
CA SER A 12 -10.33 3.80 -4.87
C SER A 12 -10.02 2.30 -4.76
N PRO A 13 -10.33 1.49 -5.79
CA PRO A 13 -9.99 0.06 -5.79
C PRO A 13 -8.50 -0.19 -5.52
N ALA A 14 -7.60 0.64 -6.06
CA ALA A 14 -6.17 0.58 -5.78
C ALA A 14 -5.88 0.73 -4.29
N THR A 15 -6.43 1.77 -3.67
CA THR A 15 -6.20 2.07 -2.26
C THR A 15 -6.68 0.93 -1.37
N LEU A 16 -7.88 0.41 -1.63
CA LEU A 16 -8.43 -0.71 -0.88
C LEU A 16 -7.53 -1.95 -0.98
N HIS A 17 -7.14 -2.33 -2.19
CA HIS A 17 -6.28 -3.51 -2.40
C HIS A 17 -4.87 -3.33 -1.82
N ILE A 18 -4.30 -2.13 -1.88
CA ILE A 18 -2.99 -1.85 -1.26
C ILE A 18 -3.08 -2.01 0.26
N LEU A 19 -4.09 -1.41 0.89
CA LEU A 19 -4.29 -1.54 2.34
C LEU A 19 -4.55 -2.99 2.75
N LEU A 20 -5.37 -3.72 1.98
CA LEU A 20 -5.64 -5.14 2.24
C LEU A 20 -4.38 -6.01 2.08
N SER A 21 -3.52 -5.71 1.11
CA SER A 21 -2.24 -6.39 0.92
C SER A 21 -1.31 -6.18 2.12
N LEU A 22 -1.31 -4.97 2.71
CA LEU A 22 -0.48 -4.60 3.85
C LEU A 22 -1.08 -4.96 5.21
N ALA A 23 -2.37 -5.31 5.26
CA ALA A 23 -3.04 -5.73 6.48
C ALA A 23 -2.58 -7.11 6.97
N ALA A 24 -2.07 -7.95 6.07
CA ALA A 24 -1.58 -9.29 6.39
C ALA A 24 -0.10 -9.30 6.78
N ASP A 25 0.75 -8.58 6.03
CA ASP A 25 2.20 -8.51 6.27
C ASP A 25 2.80 -7.27 5.58
N ASP A 26 4.02 -6.90 6.00
CA ASP A 26 4.80 -5.81 5.42
C ASP A 26 5.36 -6.21 4.04
N LEU A 27 4.70 -5.77 2.98
CA LEU A 27 5.09 -6.10 1.61
C LEU A 27 5.99 -5.04 0.98
N HIS A 28 6.90 -5.51 0.12
CA HIS A 28 7.65 -4.64 -0.80
C HIS A 28 6.76 -4.20 -1.96
N GLY A 29 7.13 -3.13 -2.67
CA GLY A 29 6.35 -2.62 -3.81
C GLY A 29 5.94 -3.69 -4.84
N TYR A 30 6.85 -4.61 -5.19
CA TYR A 30 6.52 -5.71 -6.09
C TYR A 30 5.57 -6.75 -5.48
N GLY A 31 5.75 -7.06 -4.19
CA GLY A 31 4.83 -7.93 -3.45
C GLY A 31 3.41 -7.37 -3.39
N ILE A 32 3.26 -6.05 -3.18
CA ILE A 32 1.96 -5.39 -3.22
C ILE A 32 1.32 -5.53 -4.60
N MET A 33 2.08 -5.32 -5.69
CA MET A 33 1.52 -5.49 -7.05
C MET A 33 1.03 -6.92 -7.32
N GLN A 34 1.79 -7.93 -6.88
CA GLN A 34 1.39 -9.33 -7.00
C GLN A 34 0.15 -9.64 -6.19
N GLU A 35 0.10 -9.14 -4.96
CA GLU A 35 -1.00 -9.40 -4.03
C GLU A 35 -2.29 -8.70 -4.47
N VAL A 36 -2.21 -7.46 -4.99
CA VAL A 36 -3.36 -6.79 -5.62
C VAL A 36 -3.87 -7.57 -6.84
N ALA A 37 -2.98 -8.06 -7.70
CA ALA A 37 -3.38 -8.88 -8.83
C ALA A 37 -4.04 -10.19 -8.36
N ARG A 38 -3.52 -10.82 -7.29
CA ARG A 38 -4.10 -12.04 -6.70
C ARG A 38 -5.49 -11.79 -6.12
N GLN A 39 -5.65 -10.75 -5.30
CA GLN A 39 -6.91 -10.37 -4.66
C GLN A 39 -8.00 -9.98 -5.65
N SER A 40 -7.60 -9.41 -6.79
CA SER A 40 -8.53 -8.99 -7.85
C SER A 40 -8.76 -10.05 -8.92
N GLU A 41 -8.25 -11.28 -8.74
CA GLU A 41 -8.29 -12.35 -9.77
C GLU A 41 -7.72 -11.89 -11.13
N GLY A 42 -6.71 -11.01 -11.08
CA GLY A 42 -6.07 -10.42 -12.26
C GLY A 42 -6.88 -9.32 -12.96
N LYS A 43 -8.08 -8.98 -12.46
CA LYS A 43 -8.93 -7.92 -13.01
C LYS A 43 -8.36 -6.53 -12.76
N TYR A 44 -7.53 -6.37 -11.73
CA TYR A 44 -6.89 -5.11 -11.39
C TYR A 44 -5.37 -5.29 -11.34
N LYS A 45 -4.66 -4.51 -12.16
CA LYS A 45 -3.19 -4.55 -12.24
C LYS A 45 -2.64 -3.16 -11.95
N LEU A 46 -1.85 -3.07 -10.89
CA LEU A 46 -1.09 -1.85 -10.57
C LEU A 46 0.24 -1.89 -11.30
N GLY A 47 0.50 -0.86 -12.11
CA GLY A 47 1.85 -0.59 -12.60
C GLY A 47 2.71 0.03 -11.49
N PRO A 48 4.04 -0.03 -11.60
CA PRO A 48 4.94 0.52 -10.60
C PRO A 48 4.70 2.01 -10.35
N GLY A 49 4.52 2.82 -11.40
CA GLY A 49 4.22 4.27 -11.24
C GLY A 49 2.94 4.52 -10.43
N THR A 50 1.85 3.84 -10.79
CA THR A 50 0.57 3.96 -10.06
C THR A 50 0.68 3.50 -8.62
N LEU A 51 1.44 2.43 -8.36
CA LEU A 51 1.68 1.96 -7.00
C LEU A 51 2.40 3.03 -6.17
N TYR A 52 3.55 3.52 -6.64
CA TYR A 52 4.35 4.47 -5.89
C TYR A 52 3.60 5.79 -5.64
N ASP A 53 2.83 6.27 -6.62
CA ASP A 53 1.96 7.44 -6.44
C ASP A 53 0.91 7.24 -5.34
N ASN A 54 0.29 6.05 -5.30
CA ASN A 54 -0.69 5.71 -4.26
C ASN A 54 -0.02 5.56 -2.89
N LEU A 55 1.13 4.90 -2.81
CA LEU A 55 1.89 4.76 -1.56
C LEU A 55 2.28 6.13 -1.00
N GLN A 56 2.85 7.02 -1.82
CA GLN A 56 3.18 8.37 -1.37
C GLN A 56 1.96 9.16 -0.91
N LYS A 57 0.81 9.03 -1.58
CA LYS A 57 -0.44 9.66 -1.15
C LYS A 57 -0.90 9.14 0.21
N LEU A 58 -0.81 7.83 0.45
CA LEU A 58 -1.22 7.19 1.70
C LEU A 58 -0.27 7.51 2.85
N ILE A 59 1.03 7.58 2.59
CA ILE A 59 2.04 8.03 3.57
C ILE A 59 1.81 9.50 3.95
N ARG A 60 1.53 10.38 2.96
CA ARG A 60 1.17 11.78 3.24
C ARG A 60 -0.11 11.93 4.08
N ARG A 61 -1.01 10.94 4.02
CA ARG A 61 -2.22 10.86 4.86
C ARG A 61 -1.96 10.22 6.22
N GLN A 62 -0.72 9.80 6.50
CA GLN A 62 -0.32 9.09 7.72
C GLN A 62 -1.07 7.76 7.93
N TRP A 63 -1.51 7.12 6.84
CA TRP A 63 -2.16 5.80 6.90
C TRP A 63 -1.17 4.65 6.73
N LEU A 64 -0.06 4.95 6.06
CA LEU A 64 1.05 4.04 5.88
C LEU A 64 2.32 4.69 6.39
N GLU A 65 3.21 3.87 6.91
CA GLU A 65 4.58 4.26 7.24
C GLU A 65 5.55 3.61 6.24
N GLU A 66 6.51 4.40 5.78
CA GLU A 66 7.62 3.85 5.01
C GLU A 66 8.58 3.16 5.98
N LEU A 67 8.65 1.83 5.90
CA LEU A 67 9.64 1.09 6.66
C LEU A 67 11.00 1.28 5.98
N GLY A 68 11.86 2.06 6.62
CA GLY A 68 13.20 2.34 6.17
C GLY A 68 13.99 1.08 5.78
N GLN A 69 14.91 1.25 4.83
CA GLN A 69 15.75 0.18 4.29
C GLN A 69 16.46 -0.59 5.41
N ARG A 70 16.36 -1.93 5.39
CA ARG A 70 17.34 -2.76 6.09
C ARG A 70 18.65 -2.66 5.30
N PRO A 71 19.77 -2.19 5.90
CA PRO A 71 21.04 -2.11 5.19
C PRO A 71 21.45 -3.53 4.75
N GLY A 72 21.53 -3.76 3.44
CA GLY A 72 21.96 -5.03 2.83
C GLY A 72 20.96 -5.71 1.88
N ALA A 73 19.70 -5.25 1.81
CA ALA A 73 18.74 -5.74 0.82
C ALA A 73 18.62 -4.73 -0.34
N GLY A 74 18.88 -5.17 -1.57
CA GLY A 74 18.85 -4.34 -2.78
C GLY A 74 17.56 -3.50 -2.89
N THR A 75 17.74 -2.26 -3.34
CA THR A 75 16.78 -1.16 -3.57
C THR A 75 15.31 -1.57 -3.74
N MET A 76 14.54 -1.73 -2.66
CA MET A 76 13.07 -1.86 -2.73
C MET A 76 12.39 -1.28 -1.48
N THR A 77 11.64 -0.19 -1.66
CA THR A 77 10.82 0.47 -0.63
C THR A 77 9.78 -0.49 -0.02
N ARG A 78 9.68 -0.51 1.32
CA ARG A 78 8.71 -1.28 2.12
C ARG A 78 7.69 -0.31 2.75
N ALA A 79 6.44 -0.73 2.84
CA ALA A 79 5.38 0.03 3.51
C ALA A 79 4.68 -0.87 4.54
N ALA A 80 4.27 -0.30 5.67
CA ALA A 80 3.46 -0.95 6.69
C ALA A 80 2.20 -0.12 6.97
N ALA A 81 1.10 -0.79 7.30
CA ALA A 81 -0.10 -0.12 7.80
C ALA A 81 0.14 0.39 9.23
N THR A 82 -0.11 1.67 9.47
CA THR A 82 0.02 2.24 10.82
C THR A 82 -1.01 1.57 11.73
N THR A 83 -0.51 0.84 12.74
CA THR A 83 -1.35 0.20 13.76
C THR A 83 -1.59 1.23 14.87
N VAL A 84 -2.86 1.63 15.05
CA VAL A 84 -3.33 2.50 16.15
C VAL A 84 -3.79 1.65 17.32
#